data_AF-A0A380HA52-F1
#
_entry.id   AF-A0A380HA52-F1
#
_cell.length_a   1.000
_cell.length_b   1.000
_cell.length_c   1.000
_cell.angle_alpha   90.00
_cell.angle_beta   90.00
_cell.angle_gamma   90.00
#
_symmetry.space_group_name_H-M   'P 1'
#
loop_
_entity.id
_entity.type
_entity.pdbx_description
1 polymer ?
#
loop_
_entity_poly.entity_id
_entity_poly.type
_entity_poly.pdbx_seq_one_letter_code
_entity_poly.pdbx_strand_id
1 'polypeptide(L)'
;MSLVYLLGVMIVIMCLTLLSMSHRKLNKAAGYLALLAPILSSIYFIFQISNVIHHKFTTVHLPWMSSIDINLDLKLDGLSLMLSLIISLIGVGVFFYATQYLLASTDNLPRFFVYLLLFMFSMIGIVISNNTILMYIFFTYFILV
;
A
#
# COMPACT_ATOMS: atom_id res chain seq x y z
N MET A 1 0.19 -13.61 -8.87
CA MET A 1 1.60 -13.47 -8.44
C MET A 1 2.06 -12.02 -8.40
N SER A 2 1.94 -11.27 -9.51
CA SER A 2 2.30 -9.84 -9.60
C SER A 2 1.78 -8.94 -8.44
N LEU A 3 0.54 -9.18 -8.00
CA LEU A 3 -0.12 -8.40 -6.94
C LEU A 3 0.52 -8.60 -5.56
N VAL A 4 0.94 -9.83 -5.26
CA VAL A 4 1.60 -10.17 -3.99
C VAL A 4 2.95 -9.46 -3.89
N TYR A 5 3.66 -9.31 -5.01
CA TYR A 5 4.91 -8.55 -5.04
C TYR A 5 4.71 -7.08 -4.70
N LEU A 6 3.62 -6.45 -5.16
CA LEU A 6 3.34 -5.05 -4.81
C LEU A 6 3.08 -4.89 -3.32
N LEU A 7 2.23 -5.73 -2.73
CA LEU A 7 1.95 -5.68 -1.29
C LEU A 7 3.22 -5.95 -0.47
N GLY A 8 4.05 -6.92 -0.90
CA GLY A 8 5.35 -7.19 -0.31
C GLY A 8 6.30 -5.98 -0.36
N VAL A 9 6.37 -5.30 -1.51
CA VAL A 9 7.20 -4.09 -1.68
C VAL A 9 6.73 -2.96 -0.76
N MET A 10 5.42 -2.75 -0.61
CA MET A 10 4.89 -1.75 0.34
C MET A 10 5.30 -2.06 1.79
N ILE A 11 5.21 -3.33 2.21
CA ILE A 11 5.61 -3.77 3.55
C ILE A 11 7.12 -3.59 3.75
N VAL A 12 7.94 -3.91 2.74
CA VAL A 12 9.39 -3.69 2.80
C VAL A 12 9.71 -2.20 2.95
N ILE A 13 9.05 -1.33 2.17
CA ILE A 13 9.26 0.13 2.27
C ILE A 13 8.81 0.64 3.64
N MET A 14 7.69 0.14 4.17
CA MET A 14 7.23 0.48 5.51
C MET A 14 8.22 0.02 6.60
N CYS A 15 8.81 -1.16 6.46
CA CYS A 15 9.84 -1.65 7.37
C CYS A 15 11.12 -0.79 7.29
N LEU A 16 11.53 -0.39 6.08
CA LEU A 16 12.68 0.51 5.86
C LEU A 16 12.46 1.90 6.46
N THR A 17 11.25 2.47 6.36
CA THR A 17 10.91 3.76 6.99
C THR A 17 10.82 3.64 8.51
N LEU A 18 10.39 2.49 9.04
CA LEU A 18 10.42 2.20 10.49
C LEU A 18 11.87 2.07 11.00
N LEU A 19 12.74 1.38 10.27
CA LEU A 19 14.17 1.23 10.58
C LEU A 19 14.91 2.58 10.53
N SER A 20 14.49 3.48 9.64
CA SER A 20 14.98 4.86 9.57
C SER A 20 14.81 5.62 10.90
N MET A 21 13.79 5.27 11.69
CA MET A 21 13.58 5.83 13.05
C MET A 21 14.75 5.60 14.00
N SER A 22 15.55 4.55 13.79
CA SER A 22 16.71 4.23 14.63
C SER A 22 17.93 5.12 14.35
N HIS A 23 17.97 5.81 13.21
CA HIS A 23 19.15 6.58 12.78
C HIS A 23 18.80 8.05 12.50
N ARG A 24 19.21 8.95 13.39
CA ARG A 24 18.95 10.40 13.35
C ARG A 24 19.34 11.10 12.02
N LYS A 25 20.31 10.55 11.26
CA LYS A 25 20.72 11.04 9.94
C LYS A 25 19.79 10.60 8.80
N LEU A 26 19.09 9.47 8.94
CA LEU A 26 18.15 8.95 7.94
C LEU A 26 16.74 9.54 8.07
N ASN A 27 16.42 10.24 9.16
CA ASN A 27 15.10 10.87 9.34
C ASN A 27 14.72 11.82 8.19
N LYS A 28 15.69 12.54 7.59
CA LYS A 28 15.44 13.40 6.41
C LYS A 28 15.17 12.59 5.14
N ALA A 29 15.76 11.40 5.01
CA ALA A 29 15.54 10.50 3.89
C ALA A 29 14.24 9.68 4.01
N ALA A 30 13.66 9.58 5.21
CA ALA A 30 12.44 8.82 5.47
C ALA A 30 11.27 9.28 4.59
N GLY A 31 11.12 10.59 4.38
CA GLY A 31 10.07 11.13 3.49
C GLY A 31 10.26 10.68 2.04
N TYR A 32 11.47 10.78 1.50
CA TYR A 32 11.77 10.35 0.14
C TYR A 32 11.60 8.84 -0.04
N LEU A 33 11.99 8.04 0.96
CA LEU A 33 11.76 6.59 0.96
C LEU A 33 10.26 6.25 0.96
N ALA A 34 9.48 6.95 1.79
CA ALA A 34 8.04 6.73 1.87
C ALA A 34 7.32 7.11 0.57
N LEU A 35 7.82 8.12 -0.14
CA LEU A 35 7.29 8.57 -1.44
C LEU A 35 7.51 7.55 -2.57
N LEU A 36 8.49 6.65 -2.45
CA LEU A 36 8.68 5.56 -3.42
C LEU A 36 7.49 4.60 -3.43
N ALA A 37 6.82 4.39 -2.30
CA ALA A 37 5.69 3.48 -2.20
C ALA A 37 4.51 3.86 -3.10
N PRO A 38 3.91 5.07 -2.99
CA PRO A 38 2.80 5.46 -3.86
C PRO A 38 3.22 5.53 -5.33
N ILE A 39 4.45 5.94 -5.65
CA ILE A 39 4.95 5.99 -7.03
C ILE A 39 5.02 4.59 -7.65
N LEU A 40 5.66 3.64 -6.97
CA LEU A 40 5.75 2.26 -7.45
C LEU A 40 4.37 1.64 -7.62
N SER A 41 3.47 1.91 -6.67
CA SER A 41 2.09 1.41 -6.75
C SER A 41 1.32 2.00 -7.94
N SER A 42 1.45 3.31 -8.18
CA SER A 42 0.79 4.00 -9.29
C SER A 42 1.28 3.48 -10.65
N ILE A 43 2.60 3.35 -10.81
CA ILE A 43 3.22 2.79 -12.02
C ILE A 43 2.70 1.36 -12.27
N TYR A 44 2.68 0.53 -11.22
CA TYR A 44 2.18 -0.83 -11.32
C TYR A 44 0.72 -0.90 -11.76
N PHE A 45 -0.17 -0.09 -11.15
CA PHE A 45 -1.59 -0.08 -11.52
C PHE A 45 -1.80 0.41 -12.95
N ILE A 46 -1.01 1.37 -13.43
CA ILE A 46 -1.04 1.83 -14.83
C ILE A 46 -0.69 0.69 -15.79
N PHE A 47 0.37 -0.07 -15.54
CA PHE A 47 0.73 -1.22 -16.38
C PHE A 47 -0.34 -2.31 -16.36
N GLN A 48 -1.05 -2.46 -15.24
CA GLN A 48 -2.11 -3.45 -15.10
C GLN A 48 -3.39 -3.08 -15.88
N ILE A 49 -3.57 -1.80 -16.29
CA ILE A 49 -4.74 -1.35 -17.07
C ILE A 49 -4.91 -2.20 -18.34
N SER A 50 -3.84 -2.36 -19.12
CA SER A 50 -3.88 -3.14 -20.36
C SER A 50 -4.28 -4.60 -20.10
N ASN A 51 -3.79 -5.18 -19.00
CA ASN A 51 -4.09 -6.57 -18.64
C ASN A 51 -5.56 -6.79 -18.28
N VAL A 52 -6.18 -5.83 -17.56
CA VAL A 52 -7.59 -5.90 -17.15
C VAL A 52 -8.53 -5.66 -18.34
N ILE A 53 -8.17 -4.79 -19.28
CA ILE A 53 -8.93 -4.56 -20.52
C ILE A 53 -9.04 -5.84 -21.35
N HIS A 54 -8.01 -6.70 -21.34
CA HIS A 54 -8.03 -8.00 -22.02
C HIS A 54 -8.74 -9.11 -21.22
N HIS A 55 -9.57 -8.78 -20.23
CA HIS A 55 -10.30 -9.71 -19.35
C HIS A 55 -9.43 -10.74 -18.62
N LYS A 56 -8.13 -10.47 -18.46
CA LYS A 56 -7.24 -11.29 -17.64
C LYS A 56 -7.32 -10.83 -16.19
N PHE A 57 -8.35 -11.30 -15.49
CA PHE A 57 -8.47 -11.09 -14.04
C PHE A 57 -7.28 -11.75 -13.35
N THR A 58 -6.49 -10.96 -12.62
CA THR A 58 -5.41 -11.51 -11.80
C THR A 58 -6.01 -11.91 -10.47
N THR A 59 -6.37 -13.19 -10.33
CA THR A 59 -6.75 -13.78 -9.06
C THR A 59 -5.53 -14.43 -8.41
N VAL A 60 -5.38 -14.20 -7.10
CA VAL A 60 -4.45 -14.94 -6.27
C VAL A 60 -5.27 -15.64 -5.21
N HIS A 61 -5.18 -16.96 -5.19
CA HIS A 61 -5.80 -17.82 -4.20
C HIS A 61 -4.68 -18.37 -3.32
N LEU A 62 -4.62 -17.93 -2.07
CA LEU A 62 -3.68 -18.44 -1.08
C LEU A 62 -4.47 -19.07 0.07
N PRO A 63 -4.45 -20.40 0.25
CA PRO A 63 -5.14 -21.03 1.37
C PRO A 63 -4.43 -20.60 2.67
N TRP A 64 -5.11 -19.81 3.50
CA TRP A 64 -4.54 -19.32 4.76
C TRP A 64 -4.96 -20.19 5.93
N MET A 65 -6.25 -20.54 6.01
CA MET A 65 -6.76 -21.44 7.02
C MET A 65 -7.73 -22.43 6.39
N SER A 66 -7.19 -23.54 5.88
CA SER A 66 -7.95 -24.61 5.23
C SER A 66 -9.00 -25.24 6.15
N SER A 67 -8.83 -25.16 7.47
CA SER A 67 -9.77 -25.70 8.46
C SER A 67 -11.09 -24.95 8.54
N ILE A 68 -11.13 -23.67 8.13
CA ILE A 68 -12.31 -22.80 8.15
C ILE A 68 -12.68 -22.34 6.72
N ASP A 69 -12.07 -22.96 5.69
CA ASP A 69 -12.20 -22.58 4.28
C ASP A 69 -11.94 -21.08 4.03
N ILE A 70 -11.07 -20.47 4.83
CA ILE A 70 -10.67 -19.06 4.68
C ILE A 70 -9.50 -19.01 3.71
N ASN A 71 -9.80 -18.56 2.50
CA ASN A 71 -8.84 -18.33 1.43
C ASN A 71 -8.51 -16.84 1.34
N LEU A 72 -7.22 -16.53 1.20
CA LEU A 72 -6.74 -15.20 0.85
C LEU A 72 -6.96 -15.00 -0.65
N ASP A 73 -8.15 -14.52 -0.98
CA ASP A 73 -8.56 -14.24 -2.35
C ASP A 73 -8.36 -12.75 -2.66
N LEU A 74 -7.32 -12.47 -3.43
CA LEU A 74 -7.04 -11.13 -3.94
C LEU A 74 -7.43 -11.10 -5.42
N LYS A 75 -8.36 -10.22 -5.77
CA LYS A 75 -8.88 -10.09 -7.13
C LYS A 75 -8.72 -8.67 -7.61
N LEU A 76 -8.01 -8.51 -8.72
CA LEU A 76 -7.83 -7.21 -9.36
C LEU A 76 -8.74 -7.12 -10.58
N ASP A 77 -9.95 -6.62 -10.33
CA ASP A 77 -10.96 -6.31 -11.34
C ASP A 77 -10.84 -4.85 -11.82
N GLY A 78 -11.60 -4.47 -12.85
CA GLY A 78 -11.63 -3.10 -13.38
C GLY A 78 -11.97 -2.05 -12.33
N LEU A 79 -12.97 -2.31 -11.48
CA LEU A 79 -13.35 -1.40 -10.40
C LEU A 79 -12.23 -1.25 -9.36
N SER A 80 -11.69 -2.37 -8.87
CA SER A 80 -10.60 -2.38 -7.90
C SER A 80 -9.34 -1.70 -8.43
N LEU A 81 -9.04 -1.86 -9.72
CA LEU A 81 -7.94 -1.16 -10.39
C LEU A 81 -8.16 0.35 -10.36
N MET A 82 -9.33 0.84 -10.78
CA MET A 82 -9.62 2.27 -10.83
C MET A 82 -9.52 2.91 -9.44
N LEU A 83 -10.11 2.28 -8.43
CA LEU A 83 -10.04 2.76 -7.05
C LEU A 83 -8.60 2.74 -6.52
N SER A 84 -7.84 1.67 -6.77
CA SER A 84 -6.44 1.58 -6.35
C SER A 84 -5.56 2.63 -7.03
N LEU A 85 -5.83 2.94 -8.30
CA LEU A 85 -5.11 3.96 -9.05
C LEU A 85 -5.37 5.34 -8.45
N ILE A 86 -6.62 5.67 -8.12
CA ILE A 86 -6.98 6.92 -7.43
C ILE A 86 -6.27 7.01 -6.08
N ILE A 87 -6.31 5.95 -5.26
CA ILE A 87 -5.64 5.92 -3.95
C ILE A 87 -4.13 6.15 -4.11
N SER A 88 -3.48 5.47 -5.07
CA SER A 88 -2.04 5.62 -5.31
C SER A 88 -1.67 7.03 -5.79
N LEU A 89 -2.45 7.61 -6.71
CA LEU A 89 -2.17 8.91 -7.31
C LEU A 89 -2.33 10.05 -6.29
N ILE A 90 -3.41 10.00 -5.51
CA ILE A 90 -3.61 10.91 -4.37
C ILE A 90 -2.51 10.69 -3.34
N GLY A 91 -2.15 9.43 -3.08
CA GLY A 91 -1.01 9.07 -2.24
C GLY A 91 0.26 9.81 -2.65
N VAL A 92 0.66 9.77 -3.92
CA VAL A 92 1.86 10.49 -4.40
C VAL A 92 1.80 11.97 -4.02
N GLY A 93 0.67 12.64 -4.24
CA GLY A 93 0.49 14.04 -3.90
C GLY A 93 0.58 14.32 -2.40
N VAL A 94 -0.09 13.51 -1.57
CA VAL A 94 -0.09 13.63 -0.11
C VAL A 94 1.31 13.37 0.46
N PHE A 95 1.98 12.31 0.03
CA PHE A 95 3.35 12.00 0.45
C PHE A 95 4.31 13.11 0.02
N PHE A 96 4.24 13.60 -1.22
CA PHE A 96 5.09 14.69 -1.71
C PHE A 96 4.90 15.96 -0.88
N TYR A 97 3.66 16.36 -0.63
CA TYR A 97 3.35 17.51 0.20
C TYR A 97 3.87 17.32 1.63
N ALA A 98 3.61 16.16 2.24
CA ALA A 98 4.10 15.83 3.58
C ALA A 98 5.63 15.86 3.67
N THR A 99 6.35 15.37 2.65
CA THR A 99 7.82 15.44 2.63
C THR A 99 8.30 16.87 2.68
N GLN A 100 7.79 17.76 1.83
CA GLN A 100 8.20 19.16 1.80
C GLN A 100 7.80 19.92 3.07
N TYR A 101 6.57 19.70 3.56
CA TYR A 101 6.05 20.39 4.72
C TYR A 101 6.79 19.99 6.00
N LEU A 102 6.96 18.69 6.23
CA LEU A 102 7.62 18.23 7.45
C LEU A 102 9.14 18.32 7.38
N LEU A 103 9.78 18.46 6.21
CA LEU A 103 11.24 18.69 6.14
C LEU A 103 11.67 19.96 6.89
N ALA A 104 10.75 20.92 7.04
CA ALA A 104 10.95 22.15 7.81
C ALA A 104 10.86 21.93 9.35
N SER A 105 10.30 20.81 9.82
CA SER A 105 10.07 20.53 11.25
C SER A 105 10.85 19.29 11.70
N THR A 106 11.54 19.38 12.84
CA THR A 106 12.56 18.38 13.23
C THR A 106 12.02 17.21 14.06
N ASP A 107 10.73 17.20 14.41
CA ASP A 107 10.17 16.20 15.32
C ASP A 107 9.56 14.99 14.60
N ASN A 108 10.08 13.80 14.93
CA ASN A 108 9.51 12.46 14.70
C ASN A 108 8.94 12.14 13.29
N LEU A 109 9.54 12.71 12.24
CA LEU A 109 9.25 12.46 10.82
C LEU A 109 8.90 10.99 10.45
N PRO A 110 9.67 9.96 10.86
CA PRO A 110 9.47 8.60 10.32
C PRO A 110 8.16 7.97 10.78
N ARG A 111 7.71 8.25 12.01
CA ARG A 111 6.47 7.68 12.56
C ARG A 111 5.25 8.13 11.76
N PHE A 112 5.20 9.42 11.44
CA PHE A 112 4.15 9.99 10.61
C PHE A 112 4.07 9.30 9.25
N PHE A 113 5.21 9.10 8.57
CA PHE A 113 5.23 8.41 7.28
C PHE A 113 4.83 6.93 7.38
N VAL A 114 5.17 6.24 8.47
CA VAL A 114 4.75 4.84 8.69
C VAL A 114 3.23 4.75 8.84
N TYR A 115 2.61 5.63 9.62
CA TYR A 115 1.15 5.69 9.73
C TYR A 115 0.49 6.00 8.37
N LEU A 116 1.05 6.94 7.62
CA LEU A 116 0.56 7.28 6.28
C LEU A 116 0.71 6.11 5.28
N LEU A 117 1.81 5.36 5.37
CA LEU A 117 2.02 4.13 4.59
C LEU A 117 1.05 3.03 5.00
N LEU A 118 0.82 2.83 6.31
CA LEU A 118 -0.14 1.85 6.81
C LEU A 118 -1.55 2.18 6.31
N PHE A 119 -1.94 3.45 6.37
CA PHE A 119 -3.21 3.95 5.84
C PHE A 119 -3.38 3.62 4.36
N MET A 120 -2.37 3.94 3.54
CA MET A 120 -2.40 3.67 2.10
C MET A 120 -2.44 2.17 1.80
N PHE A 121 -1.61 1.38 2.49
CA PHE A 121 -1.56 -0.08 2.38
C PHE A 121 -2.92 -0.70 2.71
N SER A 122 -3.54 -0.25 3.79
CA SER A 122 -4.84 -0.73 4.24
C SER A 122 -5.95 -0.44 3.23
N MET A 123 -5.98 0.78 2.70
CA MET A 123 -6.97 1.19 1.70
C MET A 123 -6.85 0.39 0.40
N ILE A 124 -5.62 0.17 -0.08
CA ILE A 124 -5.38 -0.69 -1.26
C ILE A 124 -5.81 -2.14 -0.96
N GLY A 125 -5.51 -2.64 0.23
CA GLY A 125 -5.90 -3.99 0.67
C GLY A 125 -7.42 -4.21 0.67
N ILE A 126 -8.19 -3.25 1.21
CA ILE A 126 -9.66 -3.28 1.23
C ILE A 126 -10.22 -3.42 -0.19
N VAL A 127 -9.70 -2.63 -1.13
CA VAL A 127 -10.22 -2.54 -2.51
C VAL A 127 -9.92 -3.79 -3.34
N ILE A 128 -8.81 -4.47 -3.07
CA ILE A 128 -8.38 -5.67 -3.82
C ILE A 128 -8.95 -6.96 -3.19
N SER A 129 -9.41 -6.89 -1.96
CA SER A 129 -9.97 -8.05 -1.25
C SER A 129 -11.24 -8.56 -1.93
N ASN A 130 -11.25 -9.83 -2.30
CA ASN A 130 -12.44 -10.50 -2.84
C ASN A 130 -13.26 -11.23 -1.75
N ASN A 131 -12.74 -11.31 -0.52
CA ASN A 131 -13.39 -11.95 0.62
C ASN A 131 -13.76 -10.91 1.69
N THR A 132 -14.94 -11.04 2.28
CA THR A 132 -15.44 -10.15 3.33
C THR A 132 -14.59 -10.20 4.61
N ILE A 133 -14.03 -11.37 4.95
CA ILE A 133 -13.14 -11.54 6.12
C ILE A 133 -11.84 -10.77 5.91
N LEU A 134 -11.26 -10.90 4.73
CA LEU A 134 -10.00 -10.25 4.37
C LEU A 134 -10.20 -8.72 4.24
N MET A 135 -11.36 -8.30 3.75
CA MET A 135 -11.79 -6.89 3.75
C MET A 135 -11.88 -6.36 5.18
N TYR A 136 -12.46 -7.13 6.11
CA TYR A 136 -12.57 -6.76 7.53
C TYR A 136 -11.20 -6.65 8.23
N ILE A 137 -10.27 -7.54 7.91
CA ILE A 137 -8.89 -7.49 8.42
C ILE A 137 -8.23 -6.17 8.00
N PHE A 138 -8.27 -5.83 6.71
CA PHE A 138 -7.73 -4.55 6.23
C PHE A 138 -8.53 -3.34 6.76
N PHE A 139 -9.84 -3.45 6.94
CA PHE A 139 -10.62 -2.38 7.56
C PHE A 139 -10.18 -2.11 9.02
N THR A 140 -9.81 -3.16 9.75
CA THR A 140 -9.28 -3.04 11.12
C THR A 140 -7.94 -2.32 11.15
N TYR A 141 -7.03 -2.66 10.24
CA TYR A 141 -5.75 -1.94 10.11
C TYR A 141 -5.94 -0.47 9.76
N PHE A 142 -6.97 -0.15 8.97
CA PHE A 142 -7.31 1.23 8.62
C PHE A 142 -7.79 2.01 9.85
N ILE A 143 -8.62 1.41 10.70
CA ILE A 143 -9.12 2.03 11.94
C ILE A 143 -8.00 2.22 12.98
N LEU A 144 -6.95 1.39 12.95
CA LEU A 144 -5.87 1.44 13.92
C LEU A 144 -4.92 2.63 13.71
N VAL A 145 -4.90 3.23 12.51
CA VAL A 145 -4.12 4.42 12.16
C VAL A 145 -4.78 5.70 12.68
#